data_AF-A0A8J3PF49-F1
#
_entry.id   AF-A0A8J3PF49-F1
#
_cell.length_a   1.000
_cell.length_b   1.000
_cell.length_c   1.000
_cell.angle_alpha   90.00
_cell.angle_beta   90.00
_cell.angle_gamma   90.00
#
_symmetry.space_group_name_H-M   'P 1'
#
loop_
_entity.id
_entity.type
_entity.pdbx_description
1 polymer ?
#
loop_
_entity_poly.entity_id
_entity_poly.type
_entity_poly.pdbx_seq_one_letter_code
_entity_poly.pdbx_strand_id
1 'polypeptide(L)'
;MNPDVDHLLAEHDSQLRGRTPRFAPLGAVTEVDGPVVRTHYGTHGTVDFRGAPDADLADLIRRQQAAFAARAEPVEWRVFGHDPAGVAAHLLDAGFAPGWLRPVLICAIDEVAVGRPLPAGQRVRDFAYGDDALLPEIRAMAERSSPHLKTLAELEADGGSQHWDRNLLILETDGRMRAAAWAEFVGETQFVAIGGLTADHPAFLAGWIDWTARRRDYPGRQAGSDSRYFVAEADGDLRTMLVDQGFQQVTTVQTYHWAPPGPTMRMRPVRRVDGDPHDELVMERFAARWEFPPQTPDHGLVEPADSVTWHLAAIDGDDSLVGELHRIIERGLRSCTRPGERVYALNPGTQGYHFDPRLVGRPGQPLTPGPAYPDQCEYRVYTTGDIRLGTFGDPWERSLCVFGVDLLAKIEPDLDVLLGPVLRRGGQNVENSWTFDPPR
;
A
#
# COMPACT_ATOMS: atom_id res chain seq x y z
N MET A 1 29.55 -13.89 13.12
CA MET A 1 29.42 -13.96 14.60
C MET A 1 28.07 -13.36 14.88
N ASN A 2 27.12 -14.17 15.35
CA ASN A 2 25.76 -13.73 15.62
C ASN A 2 25.79 -12.51 16.55
N PRO A 3 25.14 -11.38 16.18
CA PRO A 3 25.11 -10.21 17.04
C PRO A 3 24.49 -10.54 18.39
N ASP A 4 24.95 -9.86 19.45
CA ASP A 4 24.37 -10.00 20.77
C ASP A 4 22.95 -9.39 20.83
N VAL A 5 22.13 -9.85 21.79
CA VAL A 5 20.73 -9.46 21.98
C VAL A 5 20.59 -7.94 22.13
N ASP A 6 21.48 -7.30 22.90
CA ASP A 6 21.45 -5.85 23.13
C ASP A 6 21.69 -5.07 21.83
N HIS A 7 22.54 -5.58 20.94
CA HIS A 7 22.77 -4.99 19.62
C HIS A 7 21.53 -5.12 18.74
N LEU A 8 20.93 -6.33 18.68
CA LEU A 8 19.73 -6.57 17.88
C LEU A 8 18.54 -5.73 18.37
N LEU A 9 18.40 -5.54 19.69
CA LEU A 9 17.39 -4.66 20.28
C LEU A 9 17.61 -3.20 19.88
N ALA A 10 18.85 -2.71 19.92
CA ALA A 10 19.17 -1.34 19.49
C ALA A 10 18.89 -1.11 17.99
N GLU A 11 19.17 -2.09 17.13
CA GLU A 11 18.83 -2.02 15.70
C GLU A 11 17.31 -2.02 15.49
N HIS A 12 16.57 -2.86 16.20
CA HIS A 12 15.11 -2.87 16.19
C HIS A 12 14.53 -1.50 16.57
N ASP A 13 14.96 -0.93 17.69
CA ASP A 13 14.41 0.31 18.22
C ASP A 13 14.75 1.52 17.35
N SER A 14 15.95 1.54 16.75
CA SER A 14 16.36 2.65 15.90
C SER A 14 15.73 2.64 14.51
N GLN A 15 15.38 1.45 13.98
CA GLN A 15 14.92 1.31 12.59
C GLN A 15 13.42 0.98 12.46
N LEU A 16 12.83 0.23 13.38
CA LEU A 16 11.44 -0.25 13.26
C LEU A 16 10.48 0.50 14.19
N ARG A 17 10.90 0.77 15.41
CA ARG A 17 10.04 1.29 16.47
C ARG A 17 9.72 2.78 16.27
N GLY A 18 8.44 3.13 16.26
CA GLY A 18 8.01 4.53 16.08
C GLY A 18 8.51 5.16 14.77
N ARG A 19 8.64 4.35 13.71
CA ARG A 19 9.15 4.80 12.42
C ARG A 19 8.13 5.68 11.68
N THR A 20 8.63 6.74 11.06
CA THR A 20 7.88 7.54 10.08
C THR A 20 8.44 7.23 8.69
N PRO A 21 7.82 6.31 7.93
CA PRO A 21 8.33 5.96 6.62
C PRO A 21 8.27 7.16 5.66
N ARG A 22 9.23 7.27 4.73
CA ARG A 22 9.13 8.27 3.66
C ARG A 22 7.87 8.10 2.82
N PHE A 23 7.47 6.85 2.58
CA PHE A 23 6.22 6.48 1.95
C PHE A 23 5.37 5.68 2.93
N ALA A 24 4.27 6.27 3.37
CA ALA A 24 3.29 5.57 4.18
C ALA A 24 2.72 4.34 3.42
N PRO A 25 2.25 3.31 4.14
CA PRO A 25 1.52 2.21 3.51
C PRO A 25 0.38 2.74 2.62
N LEU A 26 0.01 1.96 1.60
CA LEU A 26 -1.01 2.38 0.64
C LEU A 26 -2.32 2.75 1.36
N GLY A 27 -2.77 3.99 1.12
CA GLY A 27 -4.00 4.53 1.71
C GLY A 27 -3.88 4.87 3.20
N ALA A 28 -2.66 4.98 3.75
CA ALA A 28 -2.42 5.35 5.13
C ALA A 28 -1.80 6.74 5.29
N VAL A 29 -1.89 7.29 6.50
CA VAL A 29 -1.23 8.54 6.92
C VAL A 29 -0.48 8.28 8.21
N THR A 30 0.81 8.61 8.25
CA THR A 30 1.62 8.53 9.46
C THR A 30 1.87 9.94 10.02
N GLU A 31 1.59 10.13 11.30
CA GLU A 31 1.71 11.40 12.01
C GLU A 31 2.56 11.22 13.27
N VAL A 32 3.36 12.23 13.60
CA VAL A 32 4.15 12.27 14.83
C VAL A 32 3.46 13.19 15.84
N ASP A 33 3.29 12.72 17.08
CA ASP A 33 2.76 13.51 18.20
C ASP A 33 3.66 13.31 19.43
N GLY A 34 4.68 14.17 19.56
CA GLY A 34 5.67 14.05 20.62
C GLY A 34 6.41 12.71 20.56
N PRO A 35 6.37 11.87 21.62
CA PRO A 35 7.12 10.62 21.68
C PRO A 35 6.41 9.46 20.96
N VAL A 36 5.23 9.65 20.37
CA VAL A 36 4.51 8.60 19.65
C VAL A 36 4.40 8.91 18.17
N VAL A 37 4.39 7.84 17.40
CA VAL A 37 3.99 7.84 16.00
C VAL A 37 2.68 7.08 15.89
N ARG A 38 1.72 7.69 15.20
CA ARG A 38 0.44 7.05 14.88
C ARG A 38 0.30 6.88 13.38
N THR A 39 -0.27 5.77 12.96
CA THR A 39 -0.63 5.53 11.57
C THR A 39 -2.12 5.30 11.47
N HIS A 40 -2.77 6.04 10.57
CA HIS A 40 -4.19 5.93 10.23
C HIS A 40 -4.32 5.19 8.90
N TYR A 41 -4.94 4.01 8.89
CA TYR A 41 -5.16 3.20 7.67
C TYR A 41 -6.56 3.43 7.06
N GLY A 42 -7.38 4.31 7.65
CA GLY A 42 -8.77 4.52 7.27
C GLY A 42 -9.76 3.48 7.81
N THR A 43 -9.30 2.28 8.15
CA THR A 43 -10.11 1.20 8.77
C THR A 43 -9.79 0.97 10.24
N HIS A 44 -8.55 1.27 10.62
CA HIS A 44 -7.99 1.16 11.95
C HIS A 44 -6.71 2.00 11.99
N GLY A 45 -6.04 2.01 13.14
CA GLY A 45 -4.71 2.57 13.24
C GLY A 45 -3.84 1.93 14.30
N THR A 46 -2.60 2.36 14.31
CA THR A 46 -1.57 1.86 15.22
C THR A 46 -0.88 3.01 15.92
N VAL A 47 -0.42 2.79 17.14
CA VAL A 47 0.43 3.71 17.90
C VAL A 47 1.66 2.97 18.39
N ASP A 48 2.83 3.55 18.09
CA ASP A 48 4.13 3.08 18.57
C ASP A 48 4.88 4.24 19.24
N PHE A 49 5.67 3.92 20.26
CA PHE A 49 6.59 4.88 20.86
C PHE A 49 7.87 5.00 20.03
N ARG A 50 8.34 6.22 19.81
CA ARG A 50 9.66 6.52 19.21
C ARG A 50 10.78 6.68 20.25
N GLY A 51 10.43 6.72 21.53
CA GLY A 51 11.37 6.84 22.66
C GLY A 51 10.64 6.92 23.99
N ALA A 52 11.39 7.04 25.09
CA ALA A 52 10.81 7.17 26.43
C ALA A 52 10.03 8.50 26.56
N PRO A 53 8.74 8.50 26.91
CA PRO A 53 8.00 9.73 27.17
C PRO A 53 8.52 10.47 28.41
N ASP A 54 8.94 11.72 28.25
CA ASP A 54 9.02 12.73 29.34
C ASP A 54 7.65 13.39 29.62
N ALA A 55 6.60 12.95 28.91
CA ALA A 55 5.29 13.59 28.86
C ALA A 55 4.28 12.95 29.83
N ASP A 56 3.27 13.73 30.22
CA ASP A 56 2.07 13.21 30.90
C ASP A 56 1.39 12.18 30.01
N LEU A 57 1.55 10.90 30.39
CA LEU A 57 1.06 9.77 29.62
C LEU A 57 -0.47 9.75 29.51
N ALA A 58 -1.19 10.23 30.53
CA ALA A 58 -2.65 10.30 30.50
C ALA A 58 -3.12 11.34 29.48
N ASP A 59 -2.45 12.49 29.38
CA ASP A 59 -2.71 13.46 28.32
C ASP A 59 -2.41 12.89 26.94
N LEU A 60 -1.25 12.25 26.78
CA LEU A 60 -0.81 11.66 25.53
C LEU A 60 -1.81 10.63 24.99
N ILE A 61 -2.28 9.72 25.85
CA ILE A 61 -3.28 8.70 25.50
C ILE A 61 -4.60 9.37 25.09
N ARG A 62 -5.04 10.41 25.81
CA ARG A 62 -6.28 11.15 25.49
C ARG A 62 -6.20 11.81 24.12
N ARG A 63 -5.05 12.38 23.74
CA ARG A 63 -4.83 12.94 22.40
C ARG A 63 -4.92 11.88 21.31
N GLN A 64 -4.39 10.68 21.55
CA GLN A 64 -4.51 9.59 20.58
C GLN A 64 -5.97 9.13 20.46
N GLN A 65 -6.68 8.91 21.57
CA GLN A 65 -8.11 8.57 21.53
C GLN A 65 -8.93 9.61 20.77
N ALA A 66 -8.67 10.91 20.97
CA ALA A 66 -9.33 11.98 20.24
C ALA A 66 -9.04 11.94 18.73
N ALA A 67 -7.78 11.70 18.34
CA ALA A 67 -7.37 11.60 16.93
C ALA A 67 -8.04 10.41 16.22
N PHE A 68 -8.13 9.25 16.87
CA PHE A 68 -8.80 8.06 16.34
C PHE A 68 -10.32 8.17 16.36
N ALA A 69 -10.90 8.80 17.39
CA ALA A 69 -12.34 9.09 17.45
C ALA A 69 -12.81 9.99 16.31
N ALA A 70 -12.03 11.00 15.94
CA ALA A 70 -12.36 11.92 14.85
C ALA A 70 -12.50 11.22 13.49
N ARG A 71 -11.89 10.03 13.34
CA ARG A 71 -11.93 9.20 12.12
C ARG A 71 -12.76 7.92 12.28
N ALA A 72 -13.37 7.69 13.46
CA ALA A 72 -14.06 6.45 13.81
C ALA A 72 -13.21 5.19 13.58
N GLU A 73 -11.90 5.29 13.85
CA GLU A 73 -10.94 4.20 13.65
C GLU A 73 -10.62 3.52 14.99
N PRO A 74 -10.73 2.18 15.09
CA PRO A 74 -10.15 1.45 16.20
C PRO A 74 -8.63 1.55 16.16
N VAL A 75 -7.99 1.56 17.32
CA VAL A 75 -6.55 1.71 17.47
C VAL A 75 -5.95 0.53 18.21
N GLU A 76 -4.80 0.09 17.72
CA GLU A 76 -3.86 -0.79 18.41
C GLU A 76 -2.67 0.02 18.93
N TRP A 77 -2.41 -0.02 20.23
CA TRP A 77 -1.20 0.54 20.83
C TRP A 77 -0.22 -0.59 21.15
N ARG A 78 1.02 -0.51 20.64
CA ARG A 78 2.06 -1.50 20.93
C ARG A 78 2.92 -1.06 22.11
N VAL A 79 3.03 -1.92 23.11
CA VAL A 79 3.83 -1.69 24.32
C VAL A 79 4.89 -2.76 24.40
N PHE A 80 6.16 -2.37 24.34
CA PHE A 80 7.28 -3.28 24.42
C PHE A 80 7.66 -3.54 25.89
N GLY A 81 8.20 -4.73 26.17
CA GLY A 81 8.56 -5.14 27.53
C GLY A 81 9.63 -4.26 28.21
N HIS A 82 10.41 -3.52 27.42
CA HIS A 82 11.42 -2.57 27.89
C HIS A 82 10.91 -1.11 27.87
N ASP A 83 9.63 -0.87 27.59
CA ASP A 83 9.02 0.46 27.70
C ASP A 83 8.95 0.94 29.14
N PRO A 84 8.83 2.26 29.38
CA PRO A 84 8.69 2.78 30.72
C PRO A 84 7.54 2.12 31.50
N ALA A 85 7.81 1.86 32.77
CA ALA A 85 6.85 1.25 33.67
C ALA A 85 5.56 2.09 33.74
N GLY A 86 4.41 1.42 33.80
CA GLY A 86 3.11 2.08 33.96
C GLY A 86 2.40 2.43 32.65
N VAL A 87 3.02 2.26 31.48
CA VAL A 87 2.34 2.47 30.19
C VAL A 87 1.07 1.64 30.06
N ALA A 88 1.20 0.33 30.29
CA ALA A 88 0.07 -0.60 30.29
C ALA A 88 -1.04 -0.19 31.28
N ALA A 89 -0.68 0.23 32.49
CA ALA A 89 -1.66 0.64 33.51
C ALA A 89 -2.48 1.85 33.05
N HIS A 90 -1.84 2.88 32.47
CA HIS A 90 -2.55 4.04 31.96
C HIS A 90 -3.44 3.72 30.75
N LEU A 91 -3.03 2.78 29.89
CA LEU A 91 -3.87 2.32 28.78
C LEU A 91 -5.12 1.60 29.30
N LEU A 92 -4.98 0.73 30.32
CA LEU A 92 -6.11 0.08 30.96
C LEU A 92 -7.05 1.09 31.63
N ASP A 93 -6.52 2.07 32.36
CA ASP A 93 -7.30 3.13 32.98
C ASP A 93 -8.05 4.01 31.95
N ALA A 94 -7.48 4.16 30.74
CA ALA A 94 -8.10 4.84 29.61
C ALA A 94 -9.12 3.96 28.84
N GLY A 95 -9.34 2.71 29.25
CA GLY A 95 -10.31 1.80 28.66
C GLY A 95 -9.80 0.99 27.47
N PHE A 96 -8.49 0.88 27.28
CA PHE A 96 -7.94 -0.08 26.32
C PHE A 96 -8.04 -1.51 26.87
N ALA A 97 -8.31 -2.47 26.00
CA ALA A 97 -8.28 -3.90 26.33
C ALA A 97 -6.93 -4.52 25.93
N PRO A 98 -6.31 -5.37 26.77
CA PRO A 98 -5.08 -6.05 26.41
C PRO A 98 -5.34 -7.07 25.27
N GLY A 99 -4.45 -7.08 24.30
CA GLY A 99 -4.40 -7.99 23.18
C GLY A 99 -3.26 -9.00 23.30
N TRP A 100 -2.71 -9.39 22.15
CA TRP A 100 -1.73 -10.46 22.02
C TRP A 100 -0.36 -10.04 22.57
N LEU A 101 0.10 -10.72 23.62
CA LEU A 101 1.47 -10.61 24.16
C LEU A 101 2.35 -11.66 23.50
N ARG A 102 3.49 -11.24 22.95
CA ARG A 102 4.41 -12.13 22.23
C ARG A 102 5.88 -11.66 22.28
N PRO A 103 6.83 -12.57 22.10
CA PRO A 103 8.21 -12.26 21.78
C PRO A 103 8.41 -11.56 20.43
N VAL A 104 9.35 -10.62 20.41
CA VAL A 104 9.98 -10.10 19.18
C VAL A 104 11.28 -10.88 18.98
N LEU A 105 11.40 -11.51 17.82
CA LEU A 105 12.46 -12.45 17.46
C LEU A 105 13.26 -11.87 16.30
N ILE A 106 14.59 -11.83 16.42
CA ILE A 106 15.48 -11.30 15.37
C ILE A 106 16.61 -12.29 15.09
N CYS A 107 16.96 -12.43 13.82
CA CYS A 107 18.13 -13.20 13.38
C CYS A 107 18.88 -12.45 12.28
N ALA A 108 20.21 -12.46 12.32
CA ALA A 108 20.99 -12.04 11.16
C ALA A 108 20.79 -13.06 10.02
N ILE A 109 20.55 -12.57 8.80
CA ILE A 109 20.16 -13.41 7.65
C ILE A 109 21.21 -14.49 7.36
N ASP A 110 22.50 -14.17 7.54
CA ASP A 110 23.64 -15.06 7.32
C ASP A 110 23.88 -16.07 8.46
N GLU A 111 23.21 -15.89 9.61
CA GLU A 111 23.31 -16.75 10.79
C GLU A 111 22.07 -17.65 10.97
N VAL A 112 21.08 -17.55 10.08
CA VAL A 112 19.92 -18.44 10.08
C VAL A 112 20.37 -19.87 9.82
N ALA A 113 20.05 -20.77 10.75
CA ALA A 113 20.37 -22.18 10.58
C ALA A 113 19.46 -22.77 9.49
N VAL A 114 19.99 -22.92 8.27
CA VAL A 114 19.24 -23.55 7.18
C VAL A 114 19.13 -25.06 7.46
N GLY A 115 17.90 -25.54 7.60
CA GLY A 115 17.57 -26.93 7.89
C GLY A 115 18.04 -27.94 6.82
N ARG A 116 17.78 -29.22 7.10
CA ARG A 116 18.09 -30.33 6.18
C ARG A 116 17.36 -30.17 4.83
N PRO A 117 17.87 -30.78 3.74
CA PRO A 117 17.16 -30.80 2.47
C PRO A 117 15.72 -31.25 2.63
N LEU A 118 14.83 -30.62 1.88
CA LEU A 118 13.41 -30.99 1.87
C LEU A 118 13.24 -32.47 1.45
N PRO A 119 12.24 -33.18 2.01
CA PRO A 119 11.89 -34.52 1.56
C PRO A 119 11.63 -34.57 0.05
N ALA A 120 11.85 -35.74 -0.56
CA ALA A 120 11.51 -35.94 -1.96
C ALA A 120 10.05 -35.57 -2.24
N GLY A 121 9.82 -34.85 -3.34
CA GLY A 121 8.49 -34.34 -3.71
C GLY A 121 8.12 -33.00 -3.06
N GLN A 122 8.88 -32.50 -2.08
CA GLN A 122 8.66 -31.19 -1.48
C GLN A 122 9.55 -30.10 -2.09
N ARG A 123 8.99 -28.90 -2.25
CA ARG A 123 9.76 -27.69 -2.62
C ARG A 123 9.10 -26.43 -2.06
N VAL A 124 9.91 -25.45 -1.72
CA VAL A 124 9.47 -24.07 -1.49
C VAL A 124 9.82 -23.26 -2.74
N ARG A 125 8.87 -22.45 -3.23
CA ARG A 125 9.07 -21.58 -4.39
C ARG A 125 8.34 -20.25 -4.21
N ASP A 126 8.76 -19.25 -4.97
CA ASP A 126 8.02 -18.00 -5.10
C ASP A 126 6.62 -18.25 -5.68
N PHE A 127 5.66 -17.49 -5.17
CA PHE A 127 4.40 -17.25 -5.86
C PHE A 127 4.70 -16.51 -7.17
N ALA A 128 4.28 -17.06 -8.29
CA ALA A 128 4.62 -16.58 -9.62
C ALA A 128 3.38 -16.07 -10.37
N TYR A 129 3.64 -15.39 -11.49
CA TYR A 129 2.60 -15.01 -12.43
C TYR A 129 1.81 -16.25 -12.90
N GLY A 130 0.48 -16.21 -12.77
CA GLY A 130 -0.41 -17.32 -13.10
C GLY A 130 -0.82 -18.20 -11.91
N ASP A 131 -0.25 -18.00 -10.72
CA ASP A 131 -0.68 -18.69 -9.49
C ASP A 131 -1.92 -18.04 -8.84
N ASP A 132 -2.54 -17.03 -9.47
CA ASP A 132 -3.66 -16.27 -8.87
C ASP A 132 -4.86 -17.16 -8.47
N ALA A 133 -5.04 -18.29 -9.13
CA ALA A 133 -6.03 -19.30 -8.77
C ALA A 133 -5.82 -19.92 -7.37
N LEU A 134 -4.60 -19.84 -6.80
CA LEU A 134 -4.27 -20.31 -5.46
C LEU A 134 -4.60 -19.29 -4.36
N LEU A 135 -4.76 -18.00 -4.70
CA LEU A 135 -4.96 -16.93 -3.71
C LEU A 135 -6.15 -17.16 -2.78
N PRO A 136 -7.34 -17.60 -3.25
CA PRO A 136 -8.47 -17.87 -2.35
C PRO A 136 -8.15 -18.93 -1.29
N GLU A 137 -7.40 -19.97 -1.67
CA GLU A 137 -6.99 -21.03 -0.74
C GLU A 137 -5.93 -20.52 0.24
N ILE A 138 -4.93 -19.78 -0.25
CA ILE A 138 -3.88 -19.16 0.58
C ILE A 138 -4.50 -18.22 1.62
N ARG A 139 -5.42 -17.34 1.21
CA ARG A 139 -6.12 -16.41 2.11
C ARG A 139 -6.91 -17.16 3.17
N ALA A 140 -7.66 -18.18 2.77
CA ALA A 140 -8.42 -19.01 3.72
C ALA A 140 -7.50 -19.76 4.69
N MET A 141 -6.32 -20.21 4.26
CA MET A 141 -5.32 -20.82 5.15
C MET A 141 -4.72 -19.82 6.12
N ALA A 142 -4.41 -18.60 5.65
CA ALA A 142 -3.88 -17.52 6.48
C ALA A 142 -4.90 -17.05 7.54
N GLU A 143 -6.19 -17.02 7.22
CA GLU A 143 -7.25 -16.70 8.20
C GLU A 143 -7.40 -17.74 9.32
N ARG A 144 -7.00 -18.99 9.06
CA ARG A 144 -7.07 -20.09 10.04
C ARG A 144 -5.77 -20.31 10.81
N SER A 145 -4.67 -19.66 10.42
CA SER A 145 -3.40 -19.83 11.11
C SER A 145 -3.34 -18.99 12.40
N SER A 146 -2.32 -19.25 13.22
CA SER A 146 -2.07 -18.49 14.44
C SER A 146 -1.90 -16.99 14.16
N PRO A 147 -2.03 -16.10 15.16
CA PRO A 147 -1.67 -14.70 14.99
C PRO A 147 -0.22 -14.54 14.54
N HIS A 148 0.03 -13.55 13.69
CA HIS A 148 1.38 -13.21 13.20
C HIS A 148 1.63 -11.71 13.29
N LEU A 149 2.90 -11.30 13.13
CA LEU A 149 3.33 -9.90 13.07
C LEU A 149 2.44 -9.04 12.17
N LYS A 150 2.13 -9.53 10.96
CA LYS A 150 1.24 -8.87 10.01
C LYS A 150 0.41 -9.93 9.28
N THR A 151 -0.91 -9.79 9.28
CA THR A 151 -1.77 -10.72 8.53
C THR A 151 -1.54 -10.59 7.03
N LEU A 152 -1.83 -11.64 6.25
CA LEU A 152 -1.74 -11.57 4.80
C LEU A 152 -2.63 -10.46 4.22
N ALA A 153 -3.83 -10.28 4.78
CA ALA A 153 -4.76 -9.24 4.34
C ALA A 153 -4.18 -7.83 4.54
N GLU A 154 -3.50 -7.57 5.66
CA GLU A 154 -2.83 -6.28 5.90
C GLU A 154 -1.63 -6.07 4.99
N LEU A 155 -0.82 -7.11 4.73
CA LEU A 155 0.29 -7.05 3.77
C LEU A 155 -0.21 -6.72 2.35
N GLU A 156 -1.27 -7.41 1.89
CA GLU A 156 -1.88 -7.15 0.57
C GLU A 156 -2.42 -5.72 0.50
N ALA A 157 -3.07 -5.25 1.57
CA ALA A 157 -3.66 -3.92 1.62
C ALA A 157 -2.62 -2.80 1.72
N ASP A 158 -1.43 -3.06 2.26
CA ASP A 158 -0.29 -2.11 2.29
C ASP A 158 0.28 -1.81 0.90
N GLY A 159 -0.07 -2.61 -0.12
CA GLY A 159 0.41 -2.40 -1.49
C GLY A 159 1.91 -2.65 -1.64
N GLY A 160 2.53 -3.39 -0.70
CA GLY A 160 3.97 -3.68 -0.66
C GLY A 160 4.47 -4.57 -1.79
N SER A 161 3.57 -5.05 -2.65
CA SER A 161 3.83 -5.83 -3.85
C SER A 161 4.00 -4.89 -5.05
N GLN A 162 5.11 -4.98 -5.77
CA GLN A 162 5.31 -4.26 -7.03
C GLN A 162 5.30 -5.27 -8.16
N HIS A 163 4.69 -4.88 -9.28
CA HIS A 163 4.40 -5.79 -10.38
C HIS A 163 3.58 -6.99 -9.85
N TRP A 164 3.94 -8.19 -10.30
CA TRP A 164 3.29 -9.47 -9.96
C TRP A 164 3.84 -10.12 -8.69
N ASP A 165 4.83 -9.51 -8.03
CA ASP A 165 5.44 -10.06 -6.83
C ASP A 165 4.55 -9.85 -5.61
N ARG A 166 3.95 -10.91 -5.11
CA ARG A 166 3.04 -10.90 -3.94
C ARG A 166 3.76 -11.00 -2.61
N ASN A 167 5.10 -11.07 -2.61
CA ASN A 167 5.91 -11.40 -1.44
C ASN A 167 5.44 -12.68 -0.73
N LEU A 168 5.12 -13.70 -1.52
CA LEU A 168 4.61 -14.98 -1.07
C LEU A 168 5.58 -16.10 -1.48
N LEU A 169 5.79 -17.04 -0.56
CA LEU A 169 6.37 -18.34 -0.83
C LEU A 169 5.30 -19.42 -0.67
N ILE A 170 5.35 -20.44 -1.52
CA ILE A 170 4.48 -21.62 -1.46
C ILE A 170 5.33 -22.85 -1.17
N LEU A 171 4.91 -23.65 -0.18
CA LEU A 171 5.39 -25.01 0.03
C LEU A 171 4.48 -25.97 -0.74
N GLU A 172 5.05 -26.72 -1.67
CA GLU A 172 4.37 -27.75 -2.44
C GLU A 172 4.83 -29.15 -2.03
N THR A 173 3.93 -30.11 -2.11
CA THR A 173 4.24 -31.55 -2.05
C THR A 173 3.57 -32.23 -3.23
N ASP A 174 4.35 -32.88 -4.08
CA ASP A 174 3.90 -33.59 -5.28
C ASP A 174 3.01 -32.72 -6.19
N GLY A 175 3.43 -31.45 -6.36
CA GLY A 175 2.73 -30.47 -7.20
C GLY A 175 1.45 -29.88 -6.61
N ARG A 176 1.15 -30.14 -5.32
CA ARG A 176 0.03 -29.52 -4.61
C ARG A 176 0.53 -28.57 -3.54
N MET A 177 -0.03 -27.37 -3.49
CA MET A 177 0.20 -26.43 -2.39
C MET A 177 -0.22 -27.07 -1.06
N ARG A 178 0.64 -26.91 -0.05
CA ARG A 178 0.41 -27.39 1.34
C ARG A 178 0.50 -26.29 2.37
N ALA A 179 1.28 -25.26 2.11
CA ALA A 179 1.42 -24.10 2.97
C ALA A 179 1.88 -22.88 2.16
N ALA A 180 1.68 -21.70 2.72
CA ALA A 180 2.22 -20.46 2.23
C ALA A 180 2.86 -19.67 3.37
N ALA A 181 3.77 -18.77 3.02
CA ALA A 181 4.35 -17.80 3.93
C ALA A 181 4.45 -16.45 3.21
N TRP A 182 4.40 -15.36 3.97
CA TRP A 182 4.61 -14.01 3.44
C TRP A 182 5.61 -13.22 4.26
N ALA A 183 6.31 -12.31 3.59
CA ALA A 183 7.29 -11.41 4.19
C ALA A 183 7.27 -10.06 3.48
N GLU A 184 7.96 -9.06 4.01
CA GLU A 184 8.15 -7.79 3.33
C GLU A 184 9.52 -7.19 3.65
N PHE A 185 10.08 -6.47 2.69
CA PHE A 185 11.12 -5.50 2.99
C PHE A 185 10.52 -4.35 3.77
N VAL A 186 11.05 -4.08 4.96
CA VAL A 186 10.69 -2.86 5.68
C VAL A 186 11.50 -1.73 5.07
N GLY A 187 10.85 -0.90 4.25
CA GLY A 187 11.50 0.14 3.45
C GLY A 187 12.45 1.01 4.28
N GLU A 188 13.59 1.40 3.69
CA GLU A 188 14.60 2.27 4.35
C GLU A 188 15.22 1.68 5.64
N THR A 189 15.11 0.37 5.86
CA THR A 189 15.74 -0.32 7.00
C THR A 189 16.54 -1.53 6.52
N GLN A 190 17.25 -2.14 7.46
CA GLN A 190 17.99 -3.39 7.26
C GLN A 190 17.15 -4.65 7.53
N PHE A 191 15.84 -4.49 7.75
CA PHE A 191 14.96 -5.58 8.16
C PHE A 191 14.10 -6.12 7.03
N VAL A 192 13.97 -7.44 7.01
CA VAL A 192 12.90 -8.17 6.35
C VAL A 192 11.97 -8.68 7.44
N ALA A 193 10.71 -8.26 7.41
CA ALA A 193 9.69 -8.71 8.34
C ALA A 193 9.05 -9.99 7.82
N ILE A 194 9.15 -11.08 8.58
CA ILE A 194 8.38 -12.30 8.32
C ILE A 194 6.97 -12.01 8.81
N GLY A 195 6.08 -11.73 7.86
CA GLY A 195 4.72 -11.31 8.16
C GLY A 195 3.92 -12.43 8.81
N GLY A 196 4.02 -13.66 8.27
CA GLY A 196 3.37 -14.83 8.82
C GLY A 196 3.47 -16.09 7.95
N LEU A 197 3.01 -17.21 8.50
CA LEU A 197 3.05 -18.53 7.87
C LEU A 197 1.71 -19.26 8.07
N THR A 198 1.28 -20.04 7.08
CA THR A 198 0.12 -20.92 7.26
C THR A 198 0.47 -22.25 7.93
N ALA A 199 1.77 -22.56 8.01
CA ALA A 199 2.31 -23.71 8.72
C ALA A 199 3.74 -23.43 9.20
N ASP A 200 4.06 -23.87 10.41
CA ASP A 200 5.35 -23.60 11.08
C ASP A 200 6.46 -24.51 10.51
N HIS A 201 6.90 -24.20 9.28
CA HIS A 201 7.85 -25.02 8.54
C HIS A 201 9.17 -24.28 8.25
N PRO A 202 10.32 -24.79 8.75
CA PRO A 202 11.61 -24.06 8.66
C PRO A 202 12.11 -23.87 7.22
N ALA A 203 11.67 -24.69 6.27
CA ALA A 203 12.07 -24.53 4.87
C ALA A 203 11.65 -23.18 4.25
N PHE A 204 10.66 -22.49 4.82
CA PHE A 204 10.35 -21.13 4.39
C PHE A 204 11.50 -20.16 4.66
N LEU A 205 12.29 -20.36 5.72
CA LEU A 205 13.45 -19.50 6.02
C LEU A 205 14.53 -19.60 4.94
N ALA A 206 14.80 -20.81 4.44
CA ALA A 206 15.70 -21.00 3.30
C ALA A 206 15.17 -20.25 2.07
N GLY A 207 13.87 -20.38 1.79
CA GLY A 207 13.22 -19.64 0.71
C GLY A 207 13.30 -18.13 0.89
N TRP A 208 13.20 -17.61 2.11
CA TRP A 208 13.32 -16.17 2.39
C TRP A 208 14.75 -15.64 2.24
N ILE A 209 15.76 -16.45 2.57
CA ILE A 209 17.16 -16.12 2.30
C ILE A 209 17.36 -15.98 0.78
N ASP A 210 16.90 -16.97 0.01
CA ASP A 210 17.00 -16.94 -1.46
C ASP A 210 16.18 -15.79 -2.08
N TRP A 211 14.98 -15.54 -1.55
CA TRP A 211 14.11 -14.44 -1.94
C TRP A 211 14.78 -13.08 -1.71
N THR A 212 15.42 -12.91 -0.54
CA THR A 212 16.14 -11.69 -0.18
C THR A 212 17.37 -11.50 -1.07
N ALA A 213 18.15 -12.57 -1.30
CA ALA A 213 19.33 -12.53 -2.15
C ALA A 213 19.00 -12.17 -3.60
N ARG A 214 17.97 -12.79 -4.19
CA ARG A 214 17.56 -12.51 -5.59
C ARG A 214 17.02 -11.10 -5.79
N ARG A 215 16.37 -10.54 -4.76
CA ARG A 215 15.75 -9.21 -4.83
C ARG A 215 16.70 -8.08 -4.46
N ARG A 216 17.88 -8.40 -3.91
CA ARG A 216 18.99 -7.46 -3.73
C ARG A 216 19.39 -6.75 -5.03
N ASP A 217 19.34 -7.47 -6.14
CA ASP A 217 19.88 -7.03 -7.42
C ASP A 217 18.80 -6.53 -8.41
N TYR A 218 17.53 -6.40 -7.97
CA TYR A 218 16.43 -6.00 -8.86
C TYR A 218 16.46 -4.48 -9.12
N PRO A 219 16.60 -4.01 -10.38
CA PRO A 219 16.59 -2.59 -10.70
C PRO A 219 15.18 -2.00 -10.50
N GLY A 220 15.09 -0.88 -9.77
CA GLY A 220 13.84 -0.10 -9.62
C GLY A 220 13.20 -0.08 -8.23
N ARG A 221 13.77 -0.73 -7.19
CA ARG A 221 13.29 -0.59 -5.80
C ARG A 221 14.30 0.00 -4.82
N GLN A 222 13.73 0.84 -3.94
CA GLN A 222 14.20 1.11 -2.59
C GLN A 222 14.05 -0.16 -1.72
N ALA A 223 15.05 -0.47 -0.90
CA ALA A 223 15.10 -1.55 0.11
C ALA A 223 15.31 -2.98 -0.41
N GLY A 224 16.56 -3.43 -0.28
CA GLY A 224 17.00 -4.82 -0.53
C GLY A 224 18.53 -4.95 -0.55
N SER A 225 19.25 -3.86 -0.92
CA SER A 225 20.71 -3.84 -0.91
C SER A 225 21.32 -4.04 0.48
N ASP A 226 20.65 -3.52 1.52
CA ASP A 226 21.22 -3.42 2.87
C ASP A 226 20.49 -4.30 3.89
N SER A 227 19.58 -5.19 3.48
CA SER A 227 18.91 -6.11 4.39
C SER A 227 19.90 -7.05 5.07
N ARG A 228 19.89 -7.06 6.41
CA ARG A 228 20.78 -7.84 7.27
C ARG A 228 20.04 -8.71 8.26
N TYR A 229 18.81 -8.37 8.60
CA TYR A 229 18.07 -9.00 9.70
C TYR A 229 16.69 -9.50 9.23
N PHE A 230 16.31 -10.68 9.69
CA PHE A 230 14.91 -11.06 9.76
C PHE A 230 14.33 -10.66 11.11
N VAL A 231 13.12 -10.12 11.11
CA VAL A 231 12.31 -9.89 12.31
C VAL A 231 10.99 -10.64 12.20
N ALA A 232 10.56 -11.23 13.31
CA ALA A 232 9.28 -11.91 13.43
C ALA A 232 8.69 -11.68 14.84
N GLU A 233 7.37 -11.77 14.94
CA GLU A 233 6.65 -11.80 16.21
C GLU A 233 5.86 -13.10 16.27
N ALA A 234 6.15 -13.92 17.28
CA ALA A 234 5.57 -15.26 17.38
C ALA A 234 5.61 -15.78 18.81
N ASP A 235 4.62 -16.59 19.15
CA ASP A 235 4.57 -17.47 20.33
C ASP A 235 4.43 -18.95 19.92
N GLY A 236 4.23 -19.83 20.89
CA GLY A 236 3.94 -21.25 20.64
C GLY A 236 4.95 -22.02 19.79
N ASP A 237 4.44 -22.83 18.87
CA ASP A 237 5.23 -23.70 17.98
C ASP A 237 6.05 -22.88 16.98
N LEU A 238 5.49 -21.79 16.43
CA LEU A 238 6.20 -20.89 15.54
C LEU A 238 7.43 -20.26 16.21
N ARG A 239 7.29 -19.79 17.45
CA ARG A 239 8.43 -19.29 18.24
C ARG A 239 9.50 -20.36 18.41
N THR A 240 9.09 -21.57 18.78
CA THR A 240 10.01 -22.69 19.02
C THR A 240 10.80 -22.99 17.76
N MET A 241 10.12 -23.07 16.61
CA MET A 241 10.76 -23.26 15.30
C MET A 241 11.75 -22.13 14.99
N LEU A 242 11.38 -20.86 15.16
CA LEU A 242 12.27 -19.73 14.86
C LEU A 242 13.53 -19.74 15.75
N VAL A 243 13.38 -20.00 17.06
CA VAL A 243 14.51 -20.08 18.00
C VAL A 243 15.44 -21.23 17.62
N ASP A 244 14.90 -22.39 17.26
CA ASP A 244 15.68 -23.53 16.76
C ASP A 244 16.44 -23.23 15.46
N GLN A 245 16.03 -22.18 14.73
CA GLN A 245 16.69 -21.71 13.50
C GLN A 245 17.62 -20.51 13.73
N GLY A 246 17.90 -20.14 14.98
CA GLY A 246 18.88 -19.12 15.34
C GLY A 246 18.31 -17.74 15.63
N PHE A 247 16.98 -17.59 15.68
CA PHE A 247 16.36 -16.33 16.12
C PHE A 247 16.53 -16.12 17.62
N GLN A 248 16.83 -14.89 17.99
CA GLN A 248 17.00 -14.47 19.38
C GLN A 248 15.81 -13.61 19.81
N GLN A 249 15.30 -13.87 21.02
CA GLN A 249 14.28 -13.01 21.62
C GLN A 249 14.93 -11.73 22.17
N VAL A 250 14.60 -10.60 21.57
CA VAL A 250 15.18 -9.29 21.94
C VAL A 250 14.30 -8.49 22.90
N THR A 251 12.98 -8.68 22.83
CA THR A 251 12.00 -8.09 23.74
C THR A 251 10.68 -8.86 23.65
N THR A 252 9.67 -8.44 24.42
CA THR A 252 8.26 -8.75 24.15
C THR A 252 7.54 -7.51 23.64
N VAL A 253 6.39 -7.71 22.99
CA VAL A 253 5.41 -6.68 22.67
C VAL A 253 4.02 -7.18 23.06
N GLN A 254 3.23 -6.30 23.66
CA GLN A 254 1.81 -6.51 23.91
C GLN A 254 1.00 -5.41 23.24
N THR A 255 -0.03 -5.80 22.51
CA THR A 255 -0.97 -4.86 21.92
C THR A 255 -2.07 -4.49 22.90
N TYR A 256 -2.56 -3.26 22.82
CA TYR A 256 -3.69 -2.75 23.60
C TYR A 256 -4.68 -2.11 22.62
N HIS A 257 -5.94 -2.50 22.69
CA HIS A 257 -6.94 -2.12 21.71
C HIS A 257 -7.99 -1.18 22.31
N TRP A 258 -8.33 -0.13 21.58
CA TRP A 258 -9.44 0.75 21.90
C TRP A 258 -10.24 1.05 20.64
N ALA A 259 -11.57 1.11 20.76
CA ALA A 259 -12.44 1.42 19.65
C ALA A 259 -13.32 2.63 20.00
N PRO A 260 -13.37 3.67 19.14
CA PRO A 260 -14.31 4.76 19.32
C PRO A 260 -15.75 4.30 19.09
N PRO A 261 -16.75 5.00 19.64
CA PRO A 261 -18.13 4.72 19.33
C PRO A 261 -18.46 5.08 17.88
N GLY A 262 -19.19 4.21 17.18
CA GLY A 262 -19.65 4.46 15.81
C GLY A 262 -19.29 3.33 14.84
N PRO A 263 -19.77 3.41 13.59
CA PRO A 263 -19.43 2.43 12.57
C PRO A 263 -17.98 2.61 12.13
N THR A 264 -17.22 1.52 12.13
CA THR A 264 -15.86 1.48 11.60
C THR A 264 -15.90 1.18 10.10
N MET A 265 -14.99 1.80 9.35
CA MET A 265 -14.82 1.49 7.93
C MET A 265 -14.17 0.12 7.76
N ARG A 266 -14.64 -0.65 6.77
CA ARG A 266 -14.13 -2.00 6.49
C ARG A 266 -13.10 -2.06 5.36
N MET A 267 -12.97 -0.98 4.59
CA MET A 267 -12.07 -0.92 3.44
C MET A 267 -11.15 0.28 3.55
N ARG A 268 -9.90 0.09 3.14
CA ARG A 268 -8.92 1.18 3.08
C ARG A 268 -9.37 2.27 2.09
N PRO A 269 -8.99 3.54 2.32
CA PRO A 269 -9.29 4.65 1.43
C PRO A 269 -8.75 4.47 0.01
N VAL A 270 -7.62 3.77 -0.10
CA VAL A 270 -6.95 3.42 -1.36
C VAL A 270 -6.63 1.94 -1.32
N ARG A 271 -6.90 1.26 -2.42
CA ARG A 271 -6.51 -0.14 -2.65
C ARG A 271 -5.93 -0.30 -4.03
N ARG A 272 -5.14 -1.33 -4.18
CA ARG A 272 -4.60 -1.77 -5.46
C ARG A 272 -5.70 -2.50 -6.25
N VAL A 273 -5.65 -2.39 -7.57
CA VAL A 273 -6.53 -3.13 -8.49
C VAL A 273 -5.85 -4.46 -8.78
N ASP A 274 -6.14 -5.46 -7.96
CA ASP A 274 -5.51 -6.76 -8.03
C ASP A 274 -6.31 -7.85 -7.31
N GLY A 275 -6.51 -9.00 -7.97
CA GLY A 275 -7.13 -10.19 -7.37
C GLY A 275 -8.64 -10.10 -7.15
N ASP A 276 -9.30 -9.02 -7.56
CA ASP A 276 -10.76 -8.92 -7.70
C ASP A 276 -11.13 -8.83 -9.19
N PRO A 277 -11.81 -9.85 -9.76
CA PRO A 277 -12.20 -9.83 -11.16
C PRO A 277 -13.02 -8.59 -11.56
N HIS A 278 -13.80 -8.01 -10.64
CA HIS A 278 -14.60 -6.83 -10.96
C HIS A 278 -13.73 -5.59 -11.24
N ASP A 279 -12.68 -5.43 -10.44
CA ASP A 279 -11.75 -4.30 -10.52
C ASP A 279 -10.80 -4.47 -11.72
N GLU A 280 -10.34 -5.70 -11.99
CA GLU A 280 -9.48 -6.01 -13.14
C GLU A 280 -10.19 -5.73 -14.48
N LEU A 281 -11.51 -5.99 -14.55
CA LEU A 281 -12.29 -5.75 -15.76
C LEU A 281 -12.59 -4.27 -16.04
N VAL A 282 -12.30 -3.32 -15.14
CA VAL A 282 -12.60 -1.89 -15.39
C VAL A 282 -11.80 -1.39 -16.59
N MET A 283 -10.52 -1.76 -16.70
CA MET A 283 -9.69 -1.37 -17.84
C MET A 283 -10.14 -2.00 -19.14
N GLU A 284 -10.55 -3.26 -19.12
CA GLU A 284 -11.07 -3.94 -20.31
C GLU A 284 -12.38 -3.29 -20.78
N ARG A 285 -13.29 -2.96 -19.86
CA ARG A 285 -14.53 -2.25 -20.18
C ARG A 285 -14.26 -0.83 -20.69
N PHE A 286 -13.27 -0.13 -20.13
CA PHE A 286 -12.83 1.20 -20.58
C PHE A 286 -12.32 1.11 -22.02
N ALA A 287 -11.37 0.21 -22.26
CA ALA A 287 -10.74 -0.02 -23.57
C ALA A 287 -11.79 -0.39 -24.63
N ALA A 288 -12.72 -1.29 -24.30
CA ALA A 288 -13.79 -1.71 -25.20
C ALA A 288 -14.79 -0.59 -25.50
N ARG A 289 -15.12 0.25 -24.51
CA ARG A 289 -16.10 1.33 -24.67
C ARG A 289 -15.58 2.46 -25.58
N TRP A 290 -14.28 2.73 -25.53
CA TRP A 290 -13.67 3.87 -26.22
C TRP A 290 -12.60 3.47 -27.22
N GLU A 291 -12.66 2.23 -27.69
CA GLU A 291 -11.78 1.64 -28.71
C GLU A 291 -10.31 1.99 -28.49
N PHE A 292 -9.89 1.94 -27.22
CA PHE A 292 -8.53 2.28 -26.80
C PHE A 292 -7.75 0.98 -26.58
N PRO A 293 -6.94 0.53 -27.55
CA PRO A 293 -6.09 -0.64 -27.38
C PRO A 293 -4.91 -0.28 -26.46
N PRO A 294 -4.86 -0.77 -25.21
CA PRO A 294 -3.82 -0.38 -24.24
C PRO A 294 -2.40 -0.83 -24.63
N GLN A 295 -2.27 -1.65 -25.68
CA GLN A 295 -1.02 -2.26 -26.14
C GLN A 295 -0.43 -1.59 -27.39
N THR A 296 -1.14 -0.66 -28.03
CA THR A 296 -0.69 -0.01 -29.28
C THR A 296 -0.79 1.52 -29.15
N PRO A 297 0.33 2.22 -28.97
CA PRO A 297 0.37 3.67 -28.69
C PRO A 297 -0.01 4.55 -29.90
N ASP A 298 -0.19 3.97 -31.08
CA ASP A 298 -0.50 4.70 -32.31
C ASP A 298 -2.00 5.08 -32.42
N HIS A 299 -2.83 4.63 -31.48
CA HIS A 299 -4.28 4.85 -31.46
C HIS A 299 -4.70 5.57 -30.18
N GLY A 300 -4.95 6.88 -30.30
CA GLY A 300 -5.57 7.67 -29.23
C GLY A 300 -6.98 7.20 -28.88
N LEU A 301 -7.51 7.68 -27.76
CA LEU A 301 -8.86 7.39 -27.29
C LEU A 301 -9.92 7.83 -28.32
N VAL A 302 -10.91 6.98 -28.64
CA VAL A 302 -12.15 7.44 -29.27
C VAL A 302 -12.95 8.19 -28.22
N GLU A 303 -12.82 9.51 -28.22
CA GLU A 303 -13.36 10.35 -27.16
C GLU A 303 -14.89 10.28 -27.06
N PRO A 304 -15.44 10.25 -25.83
CA PRO A 304 -16.89 10.31 -25.60
C PRO A 304 -17.53 11.56 -26.21
N ALA A 305 -18.81 11.49 -26.61
CA ALA A 305 -19.52 12.67 -27.10
C ALA A 305 -19.62 13.79 -26.05
N ASP A 306 -19.67 13.41 -24.77
CA ASP A 306 -19.64 14.28 -23.60
C ASP A 306 -18.22 14.46 -23.04
N SER A 307 -17.27 14.80 -23.92
CA SER A 307 -15.88 15.10 -23.58
C SER A 307 -15.43 16.50 -24.02
N VAL A 308 -14.39 16.99 -23.33
CA VAL A 308 -13.60 18.14 -23.74
C VAL A 308 -12.12 17.80 -23.54
N THR A 309 -11.28 18.17 -24.50
CA THR A 309 -9.86 17.86 -24.47
C THR A 309 -9.02 19.13 -24.61
N TRP A 310 -8.00 19.26 -23.78
CA TRP A 310 -7.04 20.36 -23.78
C TRP A 310 -5.63 19.86 -24.08
N HIS A 311 -4.81 20.72 -24.67
CA HIS A 311 -3.37 20.50 -24.76
C HIS A 311 -2.68 20.96 -23.48
N LEU A 312 -1.71 20.21 -23.00
CA LEU A 312 -1.00 20.45 -21.72
C LEU A 312 0.22 21.37 -21.85
N ALA A 313 0.41 22.05 -22.97
CA ALA A 313 1.62 22.85 -23.21
C ALA A 313 1.73 24.05 -22.26
N ALA A 314 0.60 24.60 -21.83
CA ALA A 314 0.55 25.76 -20.95
C ALA A 314 1.14 25.50 -19.55
N ILE A 315 1.23 24.24 -19.13
CA ILE A 315 1.67 23.84 -17.79
C ILE A 315 2.90 22.92 -17.81
N ASP A 316 3.46 22.67 -18.99
CA ASP A 316 4.58 21.72 -19.12
C ASP A 316 5.83 22.21 -18.39
N GLY A 317 6.40 21.33 -17.56
CA GLY A 317 7.58 21.64 -16.75
C GLY A 317 7.32 22.58 -15.56
N ASP A 318 6.07 22.93 -15.25
CA ASP A 318 5.71 23.72 -14.07
C ASP A 318 4.94 22.87 -13.04
N ASP A 319 5.67 22.37 -12.04
CA ASP A 319 5.13 21.53 -10.97
C ASP A 319 3.99 22.21 -10.18
N SER A 320 3.99 23.55 -10.08
CA SER A 320 2.95 24.28 -9.36
C SER A 320 1.64 24.27 -10.15
N LEU A 321 1.72 24.47 -11.48
CA LEU A 321 0.55 24.42 -12.36
C LEU A 321 0.04 23.00 -12.55
N VAL A 322 0.92 22.00 -12.60
CA VAL A 322 0.54 20.57 -12.57
C VAL A 322 -0.18 20.24 -11.25
N GLY A 323 0.31 20.77 -10.13
CA GLY A 323 -0.38 20.63 -8.84
C GLY A 323 -1.75 21.33 -8.81
N GLU A 324 -1.94 22.44 -9.53
CA GLU A 324 -3.25 23.08 -9.72
C GLU A 324 -4.20 22.19 -10.51
N LEU A 325 -3.72 21.60 -11.62
CA LEU A 325 -4.49 20.67 -12.43
C LEU A 325 -5.03 19.51 -11.59
N HIS A 326 -4.16 18.87 -10.79
CA HIS A 326 -4.58 17.77 -9.92
C HIS A 326 -5.63 18.22 -8.89
N ARG A 327 -5.46 19.39 -8.26
CA ARG A 327 -6.43 19.93 -7.31
C ARG A 327 -7.80 20.21 -7.94
N ILE A 328 -7.84 20.71 -9.17
CA ILE A 328 -9.08 20.93 -9.93
C ILE A 328 -9.80 19.59 -10.16
N ILE A 329 -9.08 18.58 -10.65
CA ILE A 329 -9.61 17.25 -10.97
C ILE A 329 -10.11 16.54 -9.71
N GLU A 330 -9.29 16.50 -8.65
CA GLU A 330 -9.65 15.89 -7.36
C GLU A 330 -10.91 16.51 -6.75
N ARG A 331 -11.04 17.84 -6.82
CA ARG A 331 -12.23 18.56 -6.36
C ARG A 331 -13.45 18.19 -7.21
N GLY A 332 -13.29 18.12 -8.53
CA GLY A 332 -14.33 17.69 -9.46
C GLY A 332 -14.83 16.29 -9.14
N LEU A 333 -13.93 15.29 -9.13
CA LEU A 333 -14.24 13.90 -8.81
C LEU A 333 -14.97 13.78 -7.47
N ARG A 334 -14.45 14.42 -6.41
CA ARG A 334 -15.08 14.42 -5.08
C ARG A 334 -16.48 15.02 -5.07
N SER A 335 -16.74 16.02 -5.90
CA SER A 335 -18.07 16.66 -5.98
C SER A 335 -19.08 15.81 -6.77
N CYS A 336 -18.60 14.99 -7.71
CA CYS A 336 -19.43 14.21 -8.62
C CYS A 336 -19.63 12.75 -8.18
N THR A 337 -18.88 12.27 -7.18
CA THR A 337 -19.04 10.91 -6.62
C THR A 337 -19.88 10.88 -5.35
N ARG A 338 -20.61 9.78 -5.17
CA ARG A 338 -21.41 9.48 -3.98
C ARG A 338 -20.48 9.00 -2.84
N PRO A 339 -20.89 9.12 -1.56
CA PRO A 339 -20.16 8.50 -0.46
C PRO A 339 -19.94 7.00 -0.70
N GLY A 340 -18.68 6.54 -0.62
CA GLY A 340 -18.30 5.15 -0.88
C GLY A 340 -18.19 4.75 -2.35
N GLU A 341 -18.45 5.67 -3.29
CA GLU A 341 -18.25 5.41 -4.73
C GLU A 341 -16.75 5.43 -5.07
N ARG A 342 -16.30 4.40 -5.77
CA ARG A 342 -14.90 4.20 -6.14
C ARG A 342 -14.56 4.93 -7.44
N VAL A 343 -13.42 5.59 -7.44
CA VAL A 343 -12.71 6.03 -8.64
C VAL A 343 -11.48 5.17 -8.82
N TYR A 344 -11.22 4.78 -10.06
CA TYR A 344 -10.09 3.97 -10.46
C TYR A 344 -9.02 4.87 -11.08
N ALA A 345 -7.82 4.82 -10.51
CA ALA A 345 -6.58 5.39 -11.05
C ALA A 345 -5.85 4.28 -11.81
N LEU A 346 -5.96 4.29 -13.13
CA LEU A 346 -5.49 3.19 -13.96
C LEU A 346 -4.34 3.66 -14.85
N ASN A 347 -3.34 2.79 -14.97
CA ASN A 347 -2.19 2.99 -15.82
C ASN A 347 -2.10 1.78 -16.77
N PRO A 348 -2.50 1.93 -18.04
CA PRO A 348 -2.44 0.85 -19.03
C PRO A 348 -1.06 0.18 -19.07
N GLY A 349 -1.05 -1.15 -18.96
CA GLY A 349 0.19 -1.94 -18.96
C GLY A 349 0.91 -2.03 -17.61
N THR A 350 0.45 -1.32 -16.57
CA THR A 350 1.00 -1.43 -15.22
C THR A 350 -0.11 -1.50 -14.16
N GLN A 351 0.27 -1.32 -12.89
CA GLN A 351 -0.59 -1.50 -11.74
C GLN A 351 -1.54 -0.30 -11.54
N GLY A 352 -2.84 -0.57 -11.39
CA GLY A 352 -3.84 0.44 -11.05
C GLY A 352 -4.23 0.44 -9.56
N TYR A 353 -4.99 1.47 -9.17
CA TYR A 353 -5.56 1.63 -7.83
C TYR A 353 -7.03 2.02 -7.92
N HIS A 354 -7.80 1.74 -6.87
CA HIS A 354 -9.11 2.34 -6.67
C HIS A 354 -9.18 3.05 -5.31
N PHE A 355 -9.95 4.12 -5.23
CA PHE A 355 -10.05 4.96 -4.04
C PHE A 355 -11.39 5.66 -3.92
N ASP A 356 -11.76 6.09 -2.71
CA ASP A 356 -12.87 7.05 -2.51
C ASP A 356 -12.30 8.48 -2.56
N PRO A 357 -12.68 9.32 -3.54
CA PRO A 357 -12.19 10.70 -3.64
C PRO A 357 -12.48 11.58 -2.42
N ARG A 358 -13.41 11.19 -1.55
CA ARG A 358 -13.75 11.92 -0.32
C ARG A 358 -12.77 11.63 0.82
N LEU A 359 -12.02 10.54 0.73
CA LEU A 359 -11.10 10.05 1.76
C LEU A 359 -9.62 10.29 1.44
N VAL A 360 -9.29 10.96 0.33
CA VAL A 360 -7.90 11.26 -0.10
C VAL A 360 -7.71 12.74 -0.43
N GLY A 361 -6.45 13.19 -0.50
CA GLY A 361 -6.02 14.48 -1.06
C GLY A 361 -6.24 15.71 -0.16
N ARG A 362 -6.77 15.54 1.07
CA ARG A 362 -6.89 16.62 2.06
C ARG A 362 -5.80 16.53 3.14
N PRO A 363 -5.52 17.63 3.87
CA PRO A 363 -4.67 17.55 5.04
C PRO A 363 -5.14 16.47 6.02
N GLY A 364 -4.22 15.59 6.44
CA GLY A 364 -4.52 14.45 7.31
C GLY A 364 -5.23 13.27 6.64
N GLN A 365 -5.33 13.26 5.30
CA GLN A 365 -5.77 12.14 4.48
C GLN A 365 -4.61 11.59 3.62
N PRO A 366 -4.69 10.34 3.16
CA PRO A 366 -3.73 9.79 2.21
C PRO A 366 -3.70 10.61 0.91
N LEU A 367 -2.58 10.56 0.21
CA LEU A 367 -2.48 11.16 -1.12
C LEU A 367 -3.43 10.48 -2.11
N THR A 368 -3.93 11.24 -3.08
CA THR A 368 -4.67 10.68 -4.21
C THR A 368 -3.75 9.77 -5.02
N PRO A 369 -4.16 8.54 -5.35
CA PRO A 369 -3.30 7.62 -6.09
C PRO A 369 -3.23 8.01 -7.58
N GLY A 370 -2.01 7.94 -8.13
CA GLY A 370 -1.69 8.27 -9.52
C GLY A 370 -1.85 9.76 -9.84
N PRO A 371 -1.12 10.32 -10.81
CA PRO A 371 -1.39 11.65 -11.31
C PRO A 371 -2.39 11.60 -12.48
N ALA A 372 -3.20 12.66 -12.64
CA ALA A 372 -3.98 12.84 -13.88
C ALA A 372 -3.10 13.30 -15.06
N TYR A 373 -2.00 13.98 -14.75
CA TYR A 373 -1.06 14.48 -15.72
C TYR A 373 -0.23 13.32 -16.28
N PRO A 374 -0.18 13.11 -17.61
CA PRO A 374 0.56 12.02 -18.24
C PRO A 374 2.04 12.37 -18.35
N ASP A 375 2.75 12.30 -17.22
CA ASP A 375 4.20 12.32 -17.21
C ASP A 375 4.75 10.95 -17.67
N GLN A 376 5.93 10.96 -18.31
CA GLN A 376 6.75 9.75 -18.51
C GLN A 376 6.25 8.70 -19.53
N CYS A 377 5.70 9.10 -20.68
CA CYS A 377 5.31 8.17 -21.76
C CYS A 377 4.28 7.10 -21.34
N GLU A 378 3.48 7.37 -20.30
CA GLU A 378 2.43 6.50 -19.81
C GLU A 378 1.06 7.18 -19.93
N TYR A 379 0.05 6.42 -20.37
CA TYR A 379 -1.34 6.86 -20.31
C TYR A 379 -1.81 6.96 -18.86
N ARG A 380 -2.61 7.98 -18.53
CA ARG A 380 -3.20 8.15 -17.19
C ARG A 380 -4.72 8.16 -17.27
N VAL A 381 -5.37 7.28 -16.53
CA VAL A 381 -6.83 7.17 -16.56
C VAL A 381 -7.40 7.34 -15.16
N TYR A 382 -8.31 8.29 -15.01
CA TYR A 382 -9.29 8.25 -13.92
C TYR A 382 -10.64 7.86 -14.48
N THR A 383 -11.36 6.96 -13.80
CA THR A 383 -12.73 6.62 -14.19
C THR A 383 -13.52 6.05 -13.02
N THR A 384 -14.84 6.24 -12.98
CA THR A 384 -15.72 5.51 -12.07
C THR A 384 -15.88 4.05 -12.52
N GLY A 385 -16.31 3.16 -11.63
CA GLY A 385 -16.48 1.73 -11.98
C GLY A 385 -17.51 1.46 -13.09
N ASP A 386 -18.48 2.38 -13.26
CA ASP A 386 -19.47 2.39 -14.33
C ASP A 386 -19.06 3.22 -15.55
N ILE A 387 -17.88 3.83 -15.52
CA ILE A 387 -17.23 4.49 -16.66
C ILE A 387 -18.05 5.70 -17.16
N ARG A 388 -18.80 6.35 -16.25
CA ARG A 388 -19.65 7.51 -16.57
C ARG A 388 -18.89 8.83 -16.63
N LEU A 389 -17.82 8.97 -15.85
CA LEU A 389 -17.01 10.19 -15.78
C LEU A 389 -15.56 9.89 -15.42
N GLY A 390 -14.66 10.79 -15.80
CA GLY A 390 -13.25 10.62 -15.56
C GLY A 390 -12.36 11.47 -16.45
N THR A 391 -11.08 11.08 -16.52
CA THR A 391 -10.05 11.74 -17.32
C THR A 391 -9.20 10.71 -18.05
N PHE A 392 -8.67 11.09 -19.21
CA PHE A 392 -7.69 10.35 -19.99
C PHE A 392 -6.56 11.29 -20.39
N GLY A 393 -5.38 11.06 -19.83
CA GLY A 393 -4.14 11.76 -20.16
C GLY A 393 -3.36 10.99 -21.21
N ASP A 394 -3.07 11.63 -22.33
CA ASP A 394 -2.28 11.10 -23.43
C ASP A 394 -0.87 11.73 -23.40
N PRO A 395 0.20 10.97 -23.11
CA PRO A 395 1.56 11.50 -23.06
C PRO A 395 2.15 11.80 -24.45
N TRP A 396 1.64 11.18 -25.52
CA TRP A 396 2.14 11.37 -26.88
C TRP A 396 1.53 12.62 -27.51
N GLU A 397 0.23 12.81 -27.40
CA GLU A 397 -0.44 14.05 -27.82
C GLU A 397 -0.23 15.19 -26.81
N ARG A 398 0.21 14.85 -25.59
CA ARG A 398 0.33 15.78 -24.47
C ARG A 398 -1.00 16.46 -24.18
N SER A 399 -2.06 15.66 -24.14
CA SER A 399 -3.43 16.13 -23.97
C SER A 399 -4.10 15.52 -22.74
N LEU A 400 -5.14 16.20 -22.26
CA LEU A 400 -6.02 15.70 -21.22
C LEU A 400 -7.46 15.79 -21.71
N CYS A 401 -8.07 14.63 -21.92
CA CYS A 401 -9.49 14.48 -22.18
C CYS A 401 -10.23 14.32 -20.85
N VAL A 402 -11.25 15.15 -20.61
CA VAL A 402 -12.18 15.01 -19.48
C VAL A 402 -13.53 14.62 -20.05
N PHE A 403 -14.17 13.62 -19.46
CA PHE A 403 -15.49 13.14 -19.91
C PHE A 403 -16.48 13.02 -18.76
N GLY A 404 -17.76 13.07 -19.11
CA GLY A 404 -18.88 13.03 -18.18
C GLY A 404 -19.42 14.43 -17.91
N VAL A 405 -20.68 14.66 -18.27
CA VAL A 405 -21.37 15.96 -18.16
C VAL A 405 -21.26 16.56 -16.76
N ASP A 406 -21.44 15.75 -15.70
CA ASP A 406 -21.38 16.23 -14.33
C ASP A 406 -19.98 16.72 -13.93
N LEU A 407 -18.92 16.06 -14.42
CA LEU A 407 -17.54 16.43 -14.12
C LEU A 407 -17.16 17.71 -14.88
N LEU A 408 -17.45 17.76 -16.17
CA LEU A 408 -17.20 18.94 -17.02
C LEU A 408 -17.88 20.19 -16.45
N ALA A 409 -19.15 20.09 -16.04
CA ALA A 409 -19.88 21.19 -15.42
C ALA A 409 -19.22 21.76 -14.15
N LYS A 410 -18.29 21.01 -13.51
CA LYS A 410 -17.58 21.42 -12.30
C LYS A 410 -16.18 21.97 -12.54
N ILE A 411 -15.48 21.48 -13.56
CA ILE A 411 -14.06 21.76 -13.72
C ILE A 411 -13.69 22.47 -15.02
N GLU A 412 -14.53 22.41 -16.05
CA GLU A 412 -14.25 23.00 -17.36
C GLU A 412 -13.87 24.50 -17.28
N PRO A 413 -14.58 25.38 -16.54
CA PRO A 413 -14.19 26.80 -16.45
C PRO A 413 -12.80 27.02 -15.86
N ASP A 414 -12.41 26.22 -14.87
CA ASP A 414 -11.10 26.34 -14.22
C ASP A 414 -9.99 25.74 -15.11
N LEU A 415 -10.29 24.68 -15.87
CA LEU A 415 -9.38 24.12 -16.86
C LEU A 415 -9.18 25.05 -18.06
N ASP A 416 -10.21 25.74 -18.52
CA ASP A 416 -10.09 26.76 -19.58
C ASP A 416 -9.15 27.90 -19.16
N VAL A 417 -9.21 28.30 -17.88
CA VAL A 417 -8.29 29.31 -17.33
C VAL A 417 -6.86 28.78 -17.22
N LEU A 418 -6.69 27.53 -16.79
CA LEU A 418 -5.38 26.93 -16.55
C LEU A 418 -4.66 26.49 -17.83
N LEU A 419 -5.36 25.80 -18.73
CA LEU A 419 -4.82 25.14 -19.91
C LEU A 419 -5.03 25.97 -21.19
N GLY A 420 -5.95 26.93 -21.16
CA GLY A 420 -6.24 27.80 -22.30
C GLY A 420 -7.19 27.13 -23.31
N PRO A 421 -6.93 27.27 -24.63
CA PRO A 421 -7.88 26.87 -25.64
C PRO A 421 -8.10 25.35 -25.67
N VAL A 422 -9.36 24.98 -25.81
CA VAL A 422 -9.79 23.59 -26.06
C VAL A 422 -9.24 23.11 -27.40
N LEU A 423 -8.78 21.86 -27.43
CA LEU A 423 -8.34 21.12 -28.62
C LEU A 423 -9.54 20.44 -29.31
N ARG A 424 -10.37 19.73 -28.53
CA ARG A 424 -11.54 19.00 -29.02
C ARG A 424 -12.74 19.06 -28.10
N ARG A 425 -13.93 18.92 -28.69
CA ARG A 425 -15.20 18.68 -28.00
C ARG A 425 -15.90 17.48 -28.62
N GLY A 426 -16.25 16.49 -27.82
CA GLY A 426 -16.88 15.26 -28.29
C GLY A 426 -16.07 14.54 -29.36
N GLY A 427 -14.73 14.53 -29.24
CA GLY A 427 -13.82 13.96 -30.23
C GLY A 427 -13.65 14.76 -31.53
N GLN A 428 -14.27 15.93 -31.68
CA GLN A 428 -14.14 16.79 -32.86
C GLN A 428 -13.23 17.98 -32.55
N ASN A 429 -12.27 18.26 -33.44
CA ASN A 429 -11.42 19.45 -33.32
C ASN A 429 -12.29 20.71 -33.32
N VAL A 430 -12.13 21.55 -32.31
CA VAL A 430 -12.65 22.92 -32.37
C VAL A 430 -11.71 23.71 -33.28
N GLU A 431 -12.22 24.64 -34.09
CA GLU A 431 -11.50 25.33 -35.17
C GLU A 431 -10.31 26.21 -34.70
N ASN A 432 -9.26 25.58 -34.17
CA ASN A 432 -7.92 26.10 -33.94
C ASN A 432 -6.95 25.01 -34.41
N SER A 433 -6.68 25.00 -35.72
CA SER A 433 -5.73 24.09 -36.36
C SER A 433 -4.31 24.35 -35.84
N TRP A 434 -3.89 23.63 -34.79
CA TRP A 434 -2.49 23.31 -34.60
C TRP A 434 -2.16 22.12 -35.50
N THR A 435 -1.84 22.40 -36.76
CA THR A 435 -1.20 21.41 -37.63
C THR A 435 0.25 21.25 -37.16
N PHE A 436 0.57 20.12 -36.52
CA PHE A 436 1.96 19.67 -36.45
C PHE A 436 2.40 19.32 -37.87
N ASP A 437 3.25 20.15 -38.47
CA ASP A 437 4.01 19.71 -39.65
C ASP A 437 4.96 18.59 -39.20
N PRO A 438 5.04 17.46 -39.94
CA PRO A 438 5.99 16.41 -39.63
C PRO A 438 7.43 16.92 -39.80
N PRO A 439 8.39 16.43 -39.00
CA PRO A 439 9.78 16.86 -39.10
C PRO A 439 10.35 16.54 -40.50
N ARG A 440 11.00 17.53 -41.10
CA ARG A 440 11.70 17.41 -42.39
C ARG A 440 12.98 16.59 -42.27
#